data_AF-A0A522KYS8-F1
#
_entry.id   AF-A0A522KYS8-F1
#
_cell.length_a   1.000
_cell.length_b   1.000
_cell.length_c   1.000
_cell.angle_alpha   90.00
_cell.angle_beta   90.00
_cell.angle_gamma   90.00
#
_symmetry.space_group_name_H-M   'P 1'
#
loop_
_entity.id
_entity.type
_entity.pdbx_description
1 polymer ?
#
loop_
_entity_poly.entity_id
_entity_poly.type
_entity_poly.pdbx_seq_one_letter_code
_entity_poly.pdbx_strand_id
1 'polypeptide(L)'
;MAMEQYECFWGTCPHYVVAINKDGTAGYIGLGVAKRIGPVALYLPQSAFTRIVRKLEAINFSKLQRSYATKNDGCKEVWSDQSAVTFYVTRGSKTQTVNLYYGCKLPSVSDKLAALAQLIDQVTGISPLLGRGQ
;
A
#
# COMPACT_ATOMS: atom_id res chain seq x y z
N MET A 1 -0.34 10.28 4.92
CA MET A 1 -0.97 9.10 4.28
C MET A 1 -0.45 7.84 4.94
N ALA A 2 -1.16 6.74 4.83
CA ALA A 2 -0.68 5.43 5.28
C ALA A 2 -0.99 4.34 4.26
N MET A 3 -0.23 3.25 4.32
CA MET A 3 -0.43 2.02 3.58
C MET A 3 -0.31 0.86 4.55
N GLU A 4 -1.28 -0.04 4.57
CA GLU A 4 -1.25 -1.28 5.33
C GLU A 4 -1.29 -2.45 4.36
N GLN A 5 -0.31 -3.35 4.44
CA GLN A 5 -0.31 -4.60 3.69
C GLN A 5 -0.59 -5.75 4.64
N TYR A 6 -1.52 -6.63 4.30
CA TYR A 6 -1.93 -7.76 5.12
C TYR A 6 -1.19 -9.04 4.75
N GLU A 7 -1.27 -10.05 5.62
CA GLU A 7 -0.77 -11.39 5.31
C GLU A 7 -1.52 -12.01 4.12
N CYS A 8 -0.86 -12.93 3.42
CA CYS A 8 -1.52 -13.83 2.48
C CYS A 8 -1.88 -15.13 3.18
N PHE A 9 -2.72 -15.96 2.54
CA PHE A 9 -3.27 -17.19 3.12
C PHE A 9 -2.22 -18.11 3.76
N TRP A 10 -1.04 -18.22 3.14
CA TRP A 10 0.05 -19.07 3.62
C TRP A 10 0.89 -18.47 4.75
N GLY A 11 0.59 -17.24 5.19
CA GLY A 11 1.35 -16.57 6.24
C GLY A 11 2.80 -16.29 5.85
N THR A 12 3.10 -16.13 4.55
CA THR A 12 4.45 -15.83 4.04
C THR A 12 4.61 -14.37 3.60
N CYS A 13 3.51 -13.64 3.47
CA CYS A 13 3.52 -12.23 3.12
C CYS A 13 3.57 -11.41 4.40
N PRO A 14 4.50 -10.45 4.51
CA PRO A 14 4.65 -9.65 5.71
C PRO A 14 3.46 -8.71 5.90
N HIS A 15 2.92 -8.67 7.11
CA HIS A 15 1.95 -7.67 7.53
C HIS A 15 2.66 -6.49 8.14
N TYR A 16 2.40 -5.30 7.60
CA TYR A 16 3.00 -4.07 8.10
C TYR A 16 2.17 -2.84 7.73
N VAL A 17 2.45 -1.75 8.44
CA VAL A 17 1.91 -0.42 8.17
C VAL A 17 3.06 0.54 7.89
N VAL A 18 2.92 1.36 6.86
CA VAL A 18 3.77 2.52 6.61
C VAL A 18 2.94 3.79 6.68
N ALA A 19 3.34 4.74 7.51
CA ALA A 19 2.75 6.07 7.59
C ALA A 19 3.76 7.11 7.12
N ILE A 20 3.33 8.05 6.27
CA ILE A 20 4.16 9.11 5.68
C ILE A 20 3.42 10.43 5.85
N ASN A 21 4.06 11.38 6.52
CA ASN A 21 3.56 12.73 6.71
C ASN A 21 4.11 13.69 5.66
N LYS A 22 3.43 14.82 5.48
CA LYS A 22 3.79 15.85 4.49
C LYS A 22 5.13 16.54 4.75
N ASP A 23 5.61 16.45 6.00
CA ASP A 23 6.85 17.05 6.49
C ASP A 23 8.08 16.11 6.32
N GLY A 24 7.87 14.95 5.70
CA GLY A 24 8.93 13.94 5.50
C GLY A 24 9.12 13.00 6.68
N THR A 25 8.44 13.21 7.81
CA THR A 25 8.41 12.20 8.88
C THR A 25 7.64 10.96 8.41
N ALA A 26 8.19 9.80 8.69
CA ALA A 26 7.54 8.54 8.36
C ALA A 26 7.79 7.48 9.44
N GLY A 27 6.96 6.46 9.42
CA GLY A 27 7.05 5.34 10.34
C GLY A 27 6.67 4.05 9.63
N TYR A 28 7.34 3.00 10.02
CA TYR A 28 6.99 1.63 9.68
C TYR A 28 6.60 0.91 10.97
N ILE A 29 5.61 0.04 10.92
CA ILE A 29 5.27 -0.88 12.00
C ILE A 29 5.12 -2.26 11.36
N GLY A 30 6.07 -3.16 11.64
CA GLY A 30 5.93 -4.56 11.28
C GLY A 30 5.04 -5.29 12.29
N LEU A 31 4.14 -6.12 11.80
CA LEU A 31 3.12 -6.80 12.59
C LEU A 31 3.34 -8.32 12.57
N GLY A 32 2.65 -9.06 11.72
CA GLY A 32 2.87 -10.50 11.54
C GLY A 32 3.79 -10.80 10.35
N VAL A 33 4.57 -11.88 10.44
CA VAL A 33 5.42 -12.43 9.34
C VAL A 33 6.57 -11.53 8.85
N ALA A 34 6.57 -10.23 9.18
CA ALA A 34 7.64 -9.32 8.83
C ALA A 34 8.96 -9.67 9.52
N LYS A 35 10.09 -9.42 8.85
CA LYS A 35 11.42 -9.65 9.43
C LYS A 35 11.70 -8.72 10.61
N ARG A 36 11.22 -7.47 10.58
CA ARG A 36 11.32 -6.53 11.68
C ARG A 36 9.94 -6.25 12.26
N ILE A 37 9.65 -6.80 13.43
CA ILE A 37 8.41 -6.51 14.16
C ILE A 37 8.57 -5.23 14.99
N GLY A 38 7.48 -4.46 15.10
CA GLY A 38 7.39 -3.24 15.89
C GLY A 38 7.73 -1.97 15.11
N PRO A 39 7.72 -0.82 15.80
CA PRO A 39 7.90 0.49 15.16
C PRO A 39 9.35 0.74 14.74
N VAL A 40 9.51 1.36 13.57
CA VAL A 40 10.77 1.90 13.04
C VAL A 40 10.50 3.31 12.54
N ALA A 41 11.22 4.29 13.07
CA ALA A 41 11.19 5.65 12.56
C ALA A 41 11.90 5.71 11.20
N LEU A 42 11.28 6.37 10.24
CA LEU A 42 11.79 6.57 8.90
C LEU A 42 11.84 8.06 8.59
N TYR A 43 12.74 8.44 7.69
CA TYR A 43 12.80 9.79 7.17
C TYR A 43 12.74 9.74 5.65
N LEU A 44 11.78 10.47 5.07
CA LEU A 44 11.63 10.58 3.63
C LEU A 44 12.06 11.98 3.18
N PRO A 45 12.97 12.08 2.19
CA PRO A 45 13.22 13.34 1.50
C PRO A 45 11.93 13.89 0.91
N GLN A 46 11.78 15.22 0.89
CA GLN A 46 10.59 15.86 0.32
C GLN A 46 10.31 15.40 -1.13
N SER A 47 11.37 15.15 -1.91
CA SER A 47 11.27 14.63 -3.27
C SER A 47 10.60 13.26 -3.36
N ALA A 48 10.79 12.39 -2.37
CA ALA A 48 10.12 11.10 -2.27
C ALA A 48 8.62 11.28 -2.03
N PHE A 49 8.22 12.16 -1.10
CA PHE A 49 6.82 12.48 -0.86
C PHE A 49 6.14 13.06 -2.11
N THR A 50 6.82 13.97 -2.82
CA THR A 50 6.31 14.53 -4.09
C THR A 50 6.10 13.44 -5.15
N ARG A 51 6.97 12.42 -5.24
CA ARG A 51 6.77 11.29 -6.17
C ARG A 51 5.50 10.51 -5.86
N ILE A 52 5.21 10.28 -4.57
CA ILE A 52 3.98 9.60 -4.15
C ILE A 52 2.75 10.44 -4.51
N VAL A 53 2.76 11.74 -4.20
CA VAL A 53 1.66 12.65 -4.54
C VAL A 53 1.38 12.66 -6.04
N ARG A 54 2.42 12.78 -6.87
CA ARG A 54 2.28 12.73 -8.34
C ARG A 54 1.70 11.40 -8.81
N LYS A 55 2.08 10.28 -8.20
CA LYS A 55 1.51 8.97 -8.53
C LYS A 55 0.03 8.89 -8.16
N LEU A 56 -0.37 9.38 -6.98
CA LEU A 56 -1.76 9.45 -6.53
C LEU A 56 -2.63 10.29 -7.48
N GLU A 57 -2.11 11.43 -7.95
CA GLU A 57 -2.77 12.29 -8.93
C GLU A 57 -2.90 11.59 -10.29
N ALA A 58 -1.81 10.99 -10.78
CA ALA A 58 -1.78 10.30 -12.08
C ALA A 58 -2.79 9.14 -12.17
N ILE A 59 -3.07 8.46 -11.05
CA ILE A 59 -4.04 7.37 -11.00
C ILE A 59 -5.47 7.85 -10.64
N ASN A 60 -5.66 9.17 -10.50
CA ASN A 60 -6.92 9.76 -10.03
C ASN A 60 -7.42 9.11 -8.73
N PHE A 61 -6.54 8.94 -7.73
CA PHE A 61 -6.83 8.15 -6.52
C PHE A 61 -8.15 8.55 -5.82
N SER A 62 -8.48 9.84 -5.81
CA SER A 62 -9.72 10.35 -5.21
C SER A 62 -11.01 9.93 -5.93
N LYS A 63 -10.93 9.39 -7.14
CA LYS A 63 -12.06 8.90 -7.95
C LYS A 63 -12.17 7.38 -7.92
N LEU A 64 -11.23 6.68 -7.28
CA LEU A 64 -11.25 5.23 -7.17
C LEU A 64 -12.37 4.77 -6.22
N GLN A 65 -12.83 3.54 -6.44
CA GLN A 65 -13.74 2.87 -5.52
C GLN A 65 -13.01 2.55 -4.21
N ARG A 66 -13.79 2.30 -3.16
CA ARG A 66 -13.24 1.99 -1.83
C ARG A 66 -12.61 0.61 -1.76
N SER A 67 -13.03 -0.32 -2.61
CA SER A 67 -12.57 -1.71 -2.60
C SER A 67 -12.39 -2.22 -4.02
N TYR A 68 -11.41 -3.11 -4.19
CA TYR A 68 -11.15 -3.94 -5.35
C TYR A 68 -10.75 -5.34 -4.84
N ALA A 69 -11.70 -6.05 -4.25
CA ALA A 69 -11.45 -7.35 -3.63
C ALA A 69 -12.26 -8.50 -4.24
N THR A 70 -13.45 -8.19 -4.74
CA THR A 70 -14.41 -9.20 -5.21
C THR A 70 -14.95 -8.88 -6.60
N LYS A 71 -15.68 -9.84 -7.20
CA LYS A 71 -16.43 -9.58 -8.45
C LYS A 71 -17.42 -8.42 -8.31
N ASN A 72 -18.01 -8.24 -7.13
CA ASN A 72 -18.95 -7.14 -6.85
C ASN A 72 -18.24 -5.78 -6.85
N ASP A 73 -16.93 -5.75 -6.61
CA ASP A 73 -16.08 -4.56 -6.68
C ASP A 73 -15.55 -4.31 -8.11
N GLY A 74 -16.01 -5.07 -9.10
CA GLY A 74 -15.59 -4.94 -10.51
C GLY A 74 -14.34 -5.73 -10.89
N CYS A 75 -13.85 -6.63 -10.02
CA CYS A 75 -12.78 -7.56 -10.40
C CYS A 75 -13.26 -8.52 -11.49
N LYS A 76 -12.56 -8.59 -12.64
CA LYS A 76 -12.91 -9.51 -13.73
C LYS A 76 -12.66 -10.96 -13.31
N GLU A 77 -11.52 -11.18 -12.68
CA GLU A 77 -11.14 -12.44 -12.06
C GLU A 77 -10.67 -12.18 -10.63
N VAL A 78 -10.77 -13.21 -9.80
CA VAL A 78 -10.29 -13.20 -8.42
C VAL A 78 -9.47 -14.45 -8.22
N TRP A 79 -8.17 -14.29 -8.06
CA TRP A 79 -7.24 -15.40 -7.78
C TRP A 79 -7.04 -15.50 -6.27
N SER A 80 -7.08 -16.71 -5.72
CA SER A 80 -6.96 -16.95 -4.29
C SER A 80 -5.53 -16.77 -3.77
N ASP A 81 -5.40 -16.81 -2.44
CA ASP A 81 -4.13 -16.93 -1.70
C ASP A 81 -3.15 -15.77 -1.85
N GLN A 82 -3.60 -14.67 -2.47
CA GLN A 82 -2.87 -13.42 -2.54
C GLN A 82 -3.03 -12.59 -1.26
N SER A 83 -2.15 -11.61 -1.07
CA SER A 83 -2.26 -10.60 0.00
C SER A 83 -3.23 -9.47 -0.41
N ALA A 84 -3.56 -8.59 0.55
CA ALA A 84 -4.27 -7.34 0.30
C ALA A 84 -3.46 -6.14 0.79
N VAL A 85 -3.74 -4.97 0.23
CA VAL A 85 -3.18 -3.69 0.64
C VAL A 85 -4.28 -2.63 0.73
N THR A 86 -4.29 -1.88 1.83
CA THR A 86 -5.18 -0.74 2.03
C THR A 86 -4.38 0.56 2.06
N PHE A 87 -4.82 1.53 1.27
CA PHE A 87 -4.26 2.87 1.25
C PHE A 87 -5.19 3.85 1.97
N TYR A 88 -4.61 4.70 2.83
CA TYR A 88 -5.29 5.76 3.56
C TYR A 88 -4.68 7.10 3.17
N VAL A 89 -5.39 7.89 2.36
CA VAL A 89 -4.91 9.18 1.87
C VAL A 89 -5.78 10.30 2.42
N THR A 90 -5.20 11.12 3.29
CA THR A 90 -5.85 12.29 3.88
C THR A 90 -5.41 13.57 3.16
N ARG A 91 -6.36 14.37 2.71
CA ARG A 91 -6.15 15.72 2.15
C ARG A 91 -7.12 16.69 2.82
N GLY A 92 -6.59 17.60 3.64
CA GLY A 92 -7.42 18.45 4.50
C GLY A 92 -8.18 17.58 5.51
N SER A 93 -9.50 17.76 5.60
CA SER A 93 -10.39 16.98 6.47
C SER A 93 -10.93 15.68 5.85
N LYS A 94 -10.61 15.39 4.58
CA LYS A 94 -11.13 14.21 3.88
C LYS A 94 -10.09 13.11 3.83
N THR A 95 -10.49 11.90 4.22
CA THR A 95 -9.71 10.68 4.07
C THR A 95 -10.38 9.78 3.03
N GLN A 96 -9.62 9.41 2.00
CA GLN A 96 -10.00 8.38 1.03
C GLN A 96 -9.29 7.09 1.38
N THR A 97 -10.06 6.01 1.47
CA THR A 97 -9.56 4.65 1.71
C THR A 97 -9.80 3.80 0.49
N VAL A 98 -8.77 3.09 0.03
CA VAL A 98 -8.86 2.16 -1.11
C VAL A 98 -8.19 0.85 -0.70
N ASN A 99 -8.96 -0.24 -0.71
CA ASN A 99 -8.48 -1.60 -0.50
C ASN A 99 -8.27 -2.29 -1.85
N LEU A 100 -7.12 -2.93 -2.05
CA LEU A 100 -6.82 -3.80 -3.17
C LEU A 100 -6.49 -5.18 -2.64
N TYR A 101 -7.25 -6.18 -3.09
CA TYR A 101 -6.79 -7.57 -3.02
C TYR A 101 -5.90 -7.84 -4.24
N TYR A 102 -4.65 -8.30 -4.06
CA TYR A 102 -3.74 -8.56 -5.19
C TYR A 102 -4.25 -9.68 -6.12
N GLY A 103 -5.18 -10.51 -5.65
CA GLY A 103 -5.89 -11.49 -6.46
C GLY A 103 -6.93 -10.90 -7.41
N CYS A 104 -7.39 -9.66 -7.20
CA CYS A 104 -8.30 -8.98 -8.10
C CYS A 104 -7.61 -8.64 -9.43
N LYS A 105 -8.06 -9.24 -10.53
CA LYS A 105 -7.56 -8.91 -11.87
C LYS A 105 -8.43 -7.86 -12.52
N LEU A 106 -7.91 -6.64 -12.55
CA LEU A 106 -8.51 -5.50 -13.23
C LEU A 106 -7.37 -4.62 -13.77
N PRO A 107 -6.80 -4.93 -14.96
CA PRO A 107 -5.48 -4.42 -15.37
C PRO A 107 -5.33 -2.89 -15.25
N SER A 108 -6.34 -2.13 -15.67
CA SER A 108 -6.27 -0.66 -15.63
C SER A 108 -6.25 -0.04 -14.23
N VAL A 109 -6.63 -0.79 -13.18
CA VAL A 109 -6.77 -0.28 -11.80
C VAL A 109 -5.87 -1.03 -10.83
N SER A 110 -5.95 -2.37 -10.81
CA SER A 110 -5.13 -3.22 -9.93
C SER A 110 -3.63 -3.01 -10.17
N ASP A 111 -3.17 -2.93 -11.42
CA ASP A 111 -1.75 -2.68 -11.75
C ASP A 111 -1.30 -1.29 -11.29
N LYS A 112 -2.19 -0.28 -11.37
CA LYS A 112 -1.88 1.09 -10.94
C LYS A 112 -1.73 1.20 -9.42
N LEU A 113 -2.58 0.49 -8.67
CA LEU A 113 -2.54 0.43 -7.22
C LEU A 113 -1.35 -0.42 -6.73
N ALA A 114 -1.07 -1.55 -7.38
CA ALA A 114 0.13 -2.34 -7.12
C ALA A 114 1.41 -1.52 -7.37
N ALA A 115 1.48 -0.79 -8.48
CA ALA A 115 2.60 0.10 -8.77
C ALA A 115 2.70 1.29 -7.78
N LEU A 116 1.60 1.69 -7.12
CA LEU A 116 1.64 2.67 -6.04
C LEU A 116 2.25 2.06 -4.77
N ALA A 117 1.87 0.84 -4.40
CA ALA A 117 2.48 0.13 -3.26
C ALA A 117 3.99 -0.06 -3.46
N GLN A 118 4.40 -0.55 -4.63
CA GLN A 118 5.81 -0.71 -4.98
C GLN A 118 6.59 0.62 -4.93
N LEU A 119 5.98 1.72 -5.38
CA LEU A 119 6.59 3.04 -5.27
C LEU A 119 6.79 3.42 -3.80
N ILE A 120 5.80 3.20 -2.95
CA ILE A 120 5.88 3.50 -1.51
C ILE A 120 6.99 2.68 -0.87
N ASP A 121 7.06 1.38 -1.14
CA ASP A 121 8.13 0.51 -0.64
C ASP A 121 9.52 1.01 -1.07
N GLN A 122 9.66 1.34 -2.35
CA GLN A 122 10.92 1.81 -2.92
C GLN A 122 11.38 3.13 -2.28
N VAL A 123 10.48 4.10 -2.12
CA VAL A 123 10.84 5.43 -1.63
C VAL A 123 10.95 5.50 -0.11
N THR A 124 10.35 4.55 0.61
CA THR A 124 10.49 4.42 2.06
C THR A 124 11.67 3.54 2.45
N GLY A 125 12.17 2.71 1.53
CA GLY A 125 13.34 1.85 1.75
C GLY A 125 13.07 0.71 2.73
N ILE A 126 11.81 0.29 2.89
CA ILE A 126 11.42 -0.70 3.90
C ILE A 126 11.73 -2.14 3.50
N SER A 127 12.11 -2.42 2.25
CA SER A 127 12.34 -3.80 1.77
C SER A 127 13.24 -4.66 2.68
N PRO A 128 14.33 -4.15 3.29
CA PRO A 128 15.15 -4.92 4.23
C PRO A 128 14.43 -5.32 5.54
N LEU A 129 13.31 -4.66 5.88
CA LEU A 129 12.49 -4.88 7.07
C LEU A 129 11.40 -5.94 6.85
N LEU A 130 11.04 -6.21 5.59
CA LEU A 130 9.91 -7.05 5.23
C LEU A 130 10.23 -8.55 5.35
N GLY A 131 11.44 -8.99 5.00
CA GLY A 131 11.83 -10.41 5.01
C GLY A 131 11.76 -11.06 3.64
N ARG A 132 11.79 -12.41 3.57
CA ARG A 132 11.65 -13.14 2.30
C ARG A 132 10.16 -13.25 1.96
N GLY A 133 9.72 -12.63 0.86
CA GLY A 133 8.32 -12.69 0.43
C GLY A 133 7.89 -11.66 -0.63
N GLN A 134 8.82 -11.05 -1.37
CA GLN A 134 8.52 -10.24 -2.56
C GLN A 134 9.23 -10.83 -3.77
#